data_AF-A0A8W8NW26-F1
#
_entry.id   AF-A0A8W8NW26-F1
#
_cell.length_a   1.000
_cell.length_b   1.000
_cell.length_c   1.000
_cell.angle_alpha   90.00
_cell.angle_beta   90.00
_cell.angle_gamma   90.00
#
_symmetry.space_group_name_H-M   'P 1'
#
loop_
_entity.id
_entity.type
_entity.pdbx_description
1 polymer ?
#
loop_
_entity_poly.entity_id
_entity_poly.type
_entity_poly.pdbx_seq_one_letter_code
_entity_poly.pdbx_strand_id
1 'polypeptide(L)'
;MFVHFVVLAIFWMPVTLQFVKMRSFLATPSCDDKISNIEFVAEHQARSDISCAAMCDVNCGCFGFNSQMKMCRIHQSCDLVNMTSTEGGWRYYQFDPPPDCKGVMESGGSTSGLYVIDPFGDRQRLVTVYCDMETDAGGWTAIQRRLSGTMNFDKTWKEFKSGFGVPQNAYWIGNDIIHHLTNRQQHSLYVIFKHNNGVIFYQKYEEFSIGDECTNYQLNLAGLNTGNLGDSMINAAYSSANLNGMAFSTMDRDNDQYSGHCATKYSGGWWFNNCHDAFLNGPWPPEYWHDPWRPTISSVSNIAEIRLMIKPTEMHAELK
;
A
#
# COMPACT_ATOMS: atom_id res chain seq x y z
N MET A 1 -53.21 42.14 -22.29
CA MET A 1 -52.53 41.13 -23.12
C MET A 1 -51.15 40.91 -22.52
N PHE A 2 -51.02 39.99 -21.57
CA PHE A 2 -49.76 39.71 -20.87
C PHE A 2 -49.02 38.58 -21.58
N VAL A 3 -47.81 38.86 -22.08
CA VAL A 3 -46.94 37.88 -22.73
C VAL A 3 -46.09 37.22 -21.65
N HIS A 4 -46.26 35.91 -21.44
CA HIS A 4 -45.37 35.11 -20.60
C HIS A 4 -44.10 34.76 -21.40
N PHE A 5 -42.94 35.19 -20.93
CA PHE A 5 -41.64 34.70 -21.39
C PHE A 5 -41.31 33.39 -20.66
N VAL A 6 -41.24 32.29 -21.39
CA VAL A 6 -40.69 31.01 -20.88
C VAL A 6 -39.17 31.06 -21.08
N VAL A 7 -38.42 31.15 -19.99
CA VAL A 7 -36.96 31.03 -19.99
C VAL A 7 -36.62 29.53 -19.94
N LEU A 8 -36.14 28.99 -21.05
CA LEU A 8 -35.55 27.65 -21.12
C LEU A 8 -34.15 27.69 -20.50
N ALA A 9 -34.00 27.15 -19.29
CA ALA A 9 -32.71 26.91 -18.67
C ALA A 9 -32.05 25.68 -19.30
N ILE A 10 -31.02 25.90 -20.10
CA ILE A 10 -30.17 24.83 -20.64
C ILE A 10 -29.17 24.46 -19.53
N PHE A 11 -29.42 23.33 -18.85
CA PHE A 11 -28.44 22.74 -17.93
C PHE A 11 -27.29 22.12 -18.74
N TRP A 12 -26.14 22.78 -18.72
CA TRP A 12 -24.88 22.14 -19.09
C TRP A 12 -24.44 21.26 -17.92
N MET A 13 -24.69 19.95 -18.01
CA MET A 13 -23.97 19.00 -17.16
C MET A 13 -22.56 18.86 -17.74
N PRO A 14 -21.49 19.22 -17.01
CA PRO A 14 -20.15 18.89 -17.45
C PRO A 14 -20.01 17.36 -17.38
N VAL A 15 -19.90 16.72 -18.55
CA VAL A 15 -19.44 15.34 -18.63
C VAL A 15 -17.96 15.38 -18.30
N THR A 16 -17.62 15.15 -17.04
CA THR A 16 -16.24 14.83 -16.66
C THR A 16 -15.91 13.49 -17.33
N LEU A 17 -15.16 13.53 -18.43
CA LEU A 17 -14.44 12.34 -18.89
C LEU A 17 -13.39 12.01 -17.82
N GLN A 18 -13.76 11.21 -16.84
CA GLN A 18 -12.78 10.43 -16.10
C GLN A 18 -12.20 9.44 -17.11
N PHE A 19 -10.96 9.67 -17.53
CA PHE A 19 -10.16 8.65 -18.19
C PHE A 19 -9.93 7.54 -17.15
N VAL A 20 -10.82 6.55 -17.11
CA VAL A 20 -10.58 5.32 -16.38
C VAL A 20 -9.38 4.67 -17.04
N LYS A 21 -8.24 4.68 -16.34
CA LYS A 21 -7.03 4.00 -16.78
C LYS A 21 -7.36 2.51 -16.82
N MET A 22 -7.44 1.95 -18.02
CA MET A 22 -7.88 0.57 -18.19
C MET A 22 -6.81 -0.37 -17.61
N ARG A 23 -7.21 -1.21 -16.66
CA ARG A 23 -6.32 -2.19 -16.02
C ARG A 23 -5.80 -3.17 -17.07
N SER A 24 -4.53 -3.54 -16.98
CA SER A 24 -3.98 -4.63 -17.80
C SER A 24 -4.62 -5.96 -17.39
N PHE A 25 -4.96 -6.78 -18.38
CA PHE A 25 -5.55 -8.09 -18.18
C PHE A 25 -4.98 -9.08 -19.18
N LEU A 26 -4.88 -10.35 -18.78
CA LEU A 26 -4.46 -11.44 -19.65
C LEU A 26 -5.45 -12.60 -19.61
N ALA A 27 -5.56 -13.27 -20.75
CA ALA A 27 -6.31 -14.50 -20.87
C ALA A 27 -5.69 -15.57 -19.96
N THR A 28 -6.54 -16.41 -19.38
CA THR A 28 -6.15 -17.58 -18.58
C THR A 28 -6.38 -18.85 -19.42
N PRO A 29 -5.38 -19.35 -20.18
CA PRO A 29 -5.61 -20.39 -21.19
C PRO A 29 -6.11 -21.72 -20.61
N SER A 30 -5.80 -21.99 -19.34
CA SER A 30 -6.32 -23.15 -18.59
C SER A 30 -7.85 -23.15 -18.44
N CYS A 31 -8.48 -22.01 -18.69
CA CYS A 31 -9.89 -21.71 -18.47
C CYS A 31 -10.63 -21.35 -19.77
N ASP A 32 -9.96 -21.40 -20.93
CA ASP A 32 -10.64 -21.24 -22.21
C ASP A 32 -11.77 -22.28 -22.32
N ASP A 33 -12.95 -21.81 -22.72
CA ASP A 33 -14.20 -22.54 -22.85
C ASP A 33 -14.75 -23.17 -21.56
N LYS A 34 -14.19 -22.86 -20.39
CA LYS A 34 -14.69 -23.37 -19.11
C LYS A 34 -15.52 -22.32 -18.40
N ILE A 35 -16.66 -22.71 -17.83
CA ILE A 35 -17.52 -21.80 -17.06
C ILE A 35 -17.62 -22.29 -15.61
N SER A 36 -17.95 -21.37 -14.70
CA SER A 36 -18.09 -21.65 -13.28
C SER A 36 -19.50 -21.32 -12.78
N ASN A 37 -19.89 -21.89 -11.65
CA ASN A 37 -21.04 -21.44 -10.85
C ASN A 37 -20.64 -20.40 -9.78
N ILE A 38 -19.47 -19.77 -9.92
CA ILE A 38 -18.96 -18.77 -8.95
C ILE A 38 -19.84 -17.52 -9.05
N GLU A 39 -19.95 -16.77 -7.95
CA GLU A 39 -20.67 -15.49 -7.78
C GLU A 39 -20.67 -14.63 -9.05
N PHE A 40 -21.67 -14.91 -9.89
CA PHE A 40 -21.94 -14.25 -11.13
C PHE A 40 -22.51 -12.89 -10.80
N VAL A 41 -21.84 -11.84 -11.27
CA VAL A 41 -22.27 -10.46 -11.00
C VAL A 41 -23.28 -10.05 -12.05
N ALA A 42 -22.89 -10.14 -13.33
CA ALA A 42 -23.72 -9.70 -14.44
C ALA A 42 -23.26 -10.29 -15.78
N GLU A 43 -24.18 -10.27 -16.75
CA GLU A 43 -23.91 -10.56 -18.16
C GLU A 43 -24.39 -9.40 -19.03
N HIS A 44 -23.55 -8.98 -19.97
CA HIS A 44 -23.79 -7.82 -20.83
C HIS A 44 -23.32 -8.08 -22.25
N GLN A 45 -23.94 -7.43 -23.24
CA GLN A 45 -23.36 -7.38 -24.59
C GLN A 45 -22.09 -6.54 -24.58
N ALA A 46 -21.01 -7.10 -25.14
CA ALA A 46 -19.74 -6.42 -25.31
C ALA A 46 -19.21 -6.65 -26.71
N ARG A 47 -18.63 -5.61 -27.32
CA ARG A 47 -18.15 -5.68 -28.71
C ARG A 47 -16.76 -6.31 -28.82
N SER A 48 -15.99 -6.20 -27.73
CA SER A 48 -14.64 -6.73 -27.54
C SER A 48 -14.39 -7.08 -26.08
N ASP A 49 -13.30 -7.82 -25.85
CA ASP A 49 -12.71 -8.06 -24.53
C ASP A 49 -12.37 -6.74 -23.81
N ILE A 50 -11.82 -5.74 -24.53
CA ILE A 50 -11.56 -4.39 -24.00
C ILE A 50 -12.86 -3.74 -23.45
N SER A 51 -13.96 -3.82 -24.21
CA SER A 51 -15.23 -3.26 -23.73
C SER A 51 -15.83 -4.06 -22.56
N CYS A 52 -15.56 -5.36 -22.49
CA CYS A 52 -15.98 -6.21 -21.38
C CYS A 52 -15.16 -5.90 -20.12
N ALA A 53 -13.84 -5.73 -20.25
CA ALA A 53 -12.95 -5.32 -19.17
C ALA A 53 -13.40 -3.99 -18.54
N ALA A 54 -13.83 -3.03 -19.35
CA ALA A 54 -14.34 -1.75 -18.88
C ALA A 54 -15.66 -1.84 -18.10
N MET A 55 -16.41 -2.93 -18.23
CA MET A 55 -17.63 -3.20 -17.44
C MET A 55 -17.31 -3.85 -16.09
N CYS A 56 -16.08 -4.32 -15.92
CA CYS A 56 -15.59 -4.97 -14.73
C CYS A 56 -15.11 -3.88 -13.76
N ASP A 57 -15.97 -3.51 -12.81
CA ASP A 57 -15.68 -2.48 -11.83
C ASP A 57 -14.73 -2.98 -10.73
N VAL A 58 -14.54 -2.16 -9.69
CA VAL A 58 -13.59 -2.45 -8.61
C VAL A 58 -13.83 -3.76 -7.87
N ASN A 59 -15.08 -4.21 -7.82
CA ASN A 59 -15.48 -5.39 -7.06
C ASN A 59 -15.39 -6.66 -7.90
N CYS A 60 -15.04 -6.53 -9.19
CA CYS A 60 -14.85 -7.69 -10.03
C CYS A 60 -13.42 -8.23 -9.89
N GLY A 61 -13.30 -9.56 -9.86
CA GLY A 61 -12.03 -10.26 -9.90
C GLY A 61 -11.58 -10.53 -11.34
N CYS A 62 -12.49 -11.03 -12.17
CA CYS A 62 -12.25 -11.39 -13.57
C CYS A 62 -13.48 -11.16 -14.44
N PHE A 63 -13.26 -11.27 -15.75
CA PHE A 63 -14.33 -11.31 -16.73
C PHE A 63 -14.14 -12.43 -17.76
N GLY A 64 -15.24 -12.93 -18.30
CA GLY A 64 -15.27 -13.80 -19.46
C GLY A 64 -15.81 -13.05 -20.67
N PHE A 65 -15.18 -13.21 -21.83
CA PHE A 65 -15.67 -12.65 -23.10
C PHE A 65 -15.90 -13.76 -24.12
N ASN A 66 -17.12 -13.82 -24.67
CA ASN A 66 -17.46 -14.68 -25.80
C ASN A 66 -17.42 -13.88 -27.11
N SER A 67 -16.41 -14.17 -27.93
CA SER A 67 -16.18 -13.42 -29.18
C SER A 67 -17.21 -13.70 -30.27
N GLN A 68 -17.83 -14.89 -30.23
CA GLN A 68 -18.84 -15.34 -31.19
C GLN A 68 -20.20 -14.70 -30.86
N MET A 69 -20.60 -14.74 -29.58
CA MET A 69 -21.87 -14.22 -29.10
C MET A 69 -21.84 -12.73 -28.77
N LYS A 70 -20.65 -12.10 -28.76
CA LYS A 70 -20.45 -10.71 -28.32
C LYS A 70 -21.01 -10.48 -26.91
N MET A 71 -20.68 -11.40 -26.01
CA MET A 71 -21.19 -11.44 -24.64
C MET A 71 -20.06 -11.33 -23.63
N CYS A 72 -20.31 -10.66 -22.52
CA CYS A 72 -19.40 -10.40 -21.42
C CYS A 72 -20.01 -10.92 -20.12
N ARG A 73 -19.24 -11.67 -19.34
CA ARG A 73 -19.60 -12.13 -17.99
C ARG A 73 -18.66 -11.50 -16.97
N ILE A 74 -19.22 -10.92 -15.91
CA ILE A 74 -18.46 -10.31 -14.82
C ILE A 74 -18.55 -11.21 -13.59
N HIS A 75 -17.41 -11.47 -12.94
CA HIS A 75 -17.31 -12.30 -11.76
C HIS A 75 -16.63 -11.55 -10.61
N GLN A 76 -17.09 -11.79 -9.38
CA GLN A 76 -16.57 -11.13 -8.18
C GLN A 76 -15.16 -11.63 -7.78
N SER A 77 -14.80 -12.86 -8.13
CA SER A 77 -13.47 -13.43 -7.85
C SER A 77 -12.95 -14.25 -9.03
N CYS A 78 -11.61 -14.38 -9.09
CA CYS A 78 -10.91 -15.28 -10.01
C CYS A 78 -10.69 -16.66 -9.39
N ASP A 79 -11.47 -17.08 -8.39
CA ASP A 79 -11.23 -18.38 -7.76
C ASP A 79 -11.77 -19.50 -8.65
N LEU A 80 -11.03 -19.78 -9.73
CA LEU A 80 -11.40 -20.66 -10.86
C LEU A 80 -11.43 -22.15 -10.47
N VAL A 81 -11.30 -22.45 -9.19
CA VAL A 81 -11.46 -23.80 -8.63
C VAL A 81 -12.94 -24.17 -8.75
N ASN A 82 -13.24 -25.30 -9.37
CA ASN A 82 -14.60 -25.80 -9.68
C ASN A 82 -15.25 -25.26 -10.96
N MET A 83 -14.47 -24.84 -11.95
CA MET A 83 -14.96 -24.80 -13.33
C MET A 83 -15.27 -26.21 -13.85
N THR A 84 -16.51 -26.67 -13.68
CA THR A 84 -16.94 -28.05 -14.01
C THR A 84 -17.60 -28.20 -15.37
N SER A 85 -18.03 -27.11 -15.99
CA SER A 85 -18.77 -27.12 -17.26
C SER A 85 -18.01 -26.39 -18.35
N THR A 86 -18.29 -26.77 -19.60
CA THR A 86 -17.67 -26.20 -20.79
C THR A 86 -18.71 -25.55 -21.69
N GLU A 87 -18.41 -24.35 -22.18
CA GLU A 87 -19.21 -23.62 -23.15
C GLU A 87 -18.24 -22.99 -24.17
N GLY A 88 -18.37 -23.39 -25.44
CA GLY A 88 -17.43 -22.97 -26.48
C GLY A 88 -17.50 -21.47 -26.78
N GLY A 89 -16.34 -20.89 -27.11
CA GLY A 89 -16.17 -19.50 -27.49
C GLY A 89 -15.92 -18.54 -26.32
N TRP A 90 -15.91 -19.03 -25.07
CA TRP A 90 -15.64 -18.22 -23.88
C TRP A 90 -14.15 -18.17 -23.58
N ARG A 91 -13.61 -16.97 -23.42
CA ARG A 91 -12.24 -16.77 -22.92
C ARG A 91 -12.28 -15.94 -21.64
N TYR A 92 -11.59 -16.41 -20.61
CA TYR A 92 -11.55 -15.76 -19.31
C TYR A 92 -10.26 -14.97 -19.14
N TYR A 93 -10.38 -13.83 -18.48
CA TYR A 93 -9.30 -12.87 -18.30
C TYR A 93 -9.19 -12.46 -16.84
N GLN A 94 -7.97 -12.42 -16.33
CA GLN A 94 -7.66 -11.92 -14.98
C GLN A 94 -6.95 -10.58 -15.09
N PHE A 95 -7.30 -9.64 -14.22
CA PHE A 95 -6.58 -8.37 -14.10
C PHE A 95 -5.24 -8.56 -13.40
N ASP A 96 -4.26 -7.80 -13.86
CA ASP A 96 -2.98 -7.68 -13.18
C ASP A 96 -3.16 -6.89 -11.89
N PRO A 97 -2.76 -7.45 -10.72
CA PRO A 97 -2.72 -6.68 -9.49
C PRO A 97 -1.85 -5.42 -9.70
N PRO A 98 -2.31 -4.23 -9.26
CA PRO A 98 -1.51 -3.02 -9.36
C PRO A 98 -0.21 -3.12 -8.55
N PRO A 99 0.80 -2.29 -8.83
CA PRO A 99 2.09 -2.36 -8.14
C PRO A 99 2.01 -1.95 -6.67
N ASP A 100 1.05 -1.09 -6.31
CA ASP A 100 0.89 -0.51 -4.99
C ASP A 100 -0.58 -0.09 -4.76
N CYS A 101 -0.89 0.40 -3.56
CA CYS A 101 -2.24 0.84 -3.19
C CYS A 101 -2.73 2.09 -3.92
N LYS A 102 -1.84 2.94 -4.46
CA LYS A 102 -2.25 4.05 -5.33
C LYS A 102 -2.76 3.50 -6.65
N GLY A 103 -2.10 2.49 -7.21
CA GLY A 103 -2.60 1.75 -8.36
C GLY A 103 -3.92 1.04 -8.11
N VAL A 104 -4.13 0.48 -6.91
CA VAL A 104 -5.44 -0.08 -6.48
C VAL A 104 -6.51 1.02 -6.44
N MET A 105 -6.19 2.20 -5.92
CA MET A 105 -7.11 3.34 -5.89
C MET A 105 -7.45 3.87 -7.29
N GLU A 106 -6.45 4.04 -8.17
CA GLU A 106 -6.67 4.45 -9.57
C GLU A 106 -7.50 3.43 -10.35
N SER A 107 -7.40 2.18 -9.93
CA SER A 107 -8.19 1.05 -10.41
C SER A 107 -9.64 1.09 -9.88
N GLY A 108 -9.98 2.02 -8.99
CA GLY A 108 -11.31 2.26 -8.42
C GLY A 108 -11.42 1.93 -6.92
N GLY A 109 -10.36 1.42 -6.29
CA GLY A 109 -10.36 1.03 -4.87
C GLY A 109 -10.62 2.24 -3.98
N SER A 110 -11.68 2.17 -3.17
CA SER A 110 -12.13 3.33 -2.37
C SER A 110 -12.27 3.07 -0.88
N THR A 111 -12.19 1.81 -0.45
CA THR A 111 -12.32 1.42 0.96
C THR A 111 -10.98 0.96 1.52
N SER A 112 -10.67 1.36 2.75
CA SER A 112 -9.47 0.86 3.41
C SER A 112 -9.62 -0.63 3.70
N GLY A 113 -8.56 -1.40 3.47
CA GLY A 113 -8.67 -2.85 3.57
C GLY A 113 -7.45 -3.59 3.04
N LEU A 114 -7.61 -4.90 2.88
CA LEU A 114 -6.55 -5.76 2.39
C LEU A 114 -6.68 -5.90 0.88
N TYR A 115 -5.57 -5.71 0.19
CA TYR A 115 -5.49 -5.86 -1.25
C TYR A 115 -4.26 -6.66 -1.63
N VAL A 116 -4.32 -7.35 -2.75
CA VAL A 116 -3.16 -7.99 -3.38
C VAL A 116 -2.54 -6.98 -4.34
N ILE A 117 -1.23 -6.81 -4.26
CA ILE A 117 -0.43 -5.98 -5.16
C ILE A 117 0.69 -6.83 -5.80
N ASP A 118 1.22 -6.36 -6.93
CA ASP A 118 2.37 -6.94 -7.63
C ASP A 118 3.51 -5.91 -7.73
N PRO A 119 4.32 -5.72 -6.66
CA PRO A 119 5.33 -4.68 -6.62
C PRO A 119 6.35 -4.79 -7.77
N PHE A 120 6.65 -6.03 -8.18
CA PHE A 120 7.65 -6.33 -9.19
C PHE A 120 7.10 -6.43 -10.62
N GLY A 121 5.79 -6.60 -10.78
CA GLY A 121 5.12 -6.72 -12.08
C GLY A 121 5.37 -8.05 -12.78
N ASP A 122 5.74 -9.10 -12.04
CA ASP A 122 6.08 -10.42 -12.58
C ASP A 122 5.02 -11.51 -12.31
N ARG A 123 3.95 -11.16 -11.60
CA ARG A 123 2.86 -12.05 -11.15
C ARG A 123 3.27 -13.23 -10.28
N GLN A 124 4.54 -13.33 -9.89
CA GLN A 124 5.06 -14.41 -9.06
C GLN A 124 5.24 -13.96 -7.62
N ARG A 125 5.63 -12.71 -7.42
CA ARG A 125 5.91 -12.11 -6.10
C ARG A 125 4.75 -11.24 -5.60
N LEU A 126 3.54 -11.77 -5.70
CA LEU A 126 2.33 -11.12 -5.20
C LEU A 126 2.39 -11.01 -3.68
N VAL A 127 1.97 -9.87 -3.15
CA VAL A 127 1.90 -9.65 -1.70
C VAL A 127 0.55 -9.06 -1.31
N THR A 128 -0.01 -9.53 -0.20
CA THR A 128 -1.16 -8.89 0.42
C THR A 128 -0.67 -7.77 1.33
N VAL A 129 -1.28 -6.60 1.23
CA VAL A 129 -0.97 -5.41 2.03
C VAL A 129 -2.24 -4.79 2.57
N TYR A 130 -2.12 -3.98 3.62
CA TYR A 130 -3.18 -3.07 4.02
C TYR A 130 -3.07 -1.77 3.22
N CYS A 131 -4.11 -1.44 2.46
CA CYS A 131 -4.26 -0.16 1.79
C CYS A 131 -5.14 0.78 2.61
N ASP A 132 -4.62 1.97 2.91
CA ASP A 132 -5.41 3.06 3.47
C ASP A 132 -5.90 3.95 2.32
N MET A 133 -7.21 3.91 2.08
CA MET A 133 -7.87 4.60 0.97
C MET A 133 -8.57 5.90 1.41
N GLU A 134 -8.43 6.28 2.68
CA GLU A 134 -9.20 7.36 3.29
C GLU A 134 -8.30 8.51 3.78
N THR A 135 -7.16 8.19 4.40
CA THR A 135 -6.26 9.18 4.99
C THR A 135 -5.54 9.97 3.90
N ASP A 136 -5.58 11.30 3.97
CA ASP A 136 -4.82 12.19 3.07
C ASP A 136 -5.01 11.83 1.57
N ALA A 137 -6.28 11.77 1.16
CA ALA A 137 -6.75 11.35 -0.16
C ALA A 137 -6.45 9.88 -0.53
N GLY A 138 -6.03 9.07 0.44
CA GLY A 138 -5.82 7.63 0.32
C GLY A 138 -4.73 7.21 -0.67
N GLY A 139 -4.76 5.93 -1.06
CA GLY A 139 -3.80 5.30 -1.96
C GLY A 139 -2.49 4.92 -1.25
N TRP A 140 -2.53 4.81 0.07
CA TRP A 140 -1.36 4.54 0.89
C TRP A 140 -1.13 3.05 1.07
N THR A 141 0.10 2.60 0.77
CA THR A 141 0.53 1.23 1.01
C THR A 141 1.17 1.12 2.37
N ALA A 142 0.55 0.41 3.32
CA ALA A 142 1.21 0.15 4.60
C ALA A 142 2.43 -0.75 4.38
N ILE A 143 3.60 -0.28 4.82
CA ILE A 143 4.86 -1.04 4.81
C ILE A 143 5.14 -1.66 6.18
N GLN A 144 4.52 -1.09 7.22
CA GLN A 144 4.50 -1.60 8.57
C GLN A 144 3.14 -1.31 9.19
N ARG A 145 2.65 -2.25 9.99
CA ARG A 145 1.47 -2.06 10.82
C ARG A 145 1.65 -2.76 12.17
N ARG A 146 1.18 -2.14 13.25
CA ARG A 146 1.12 -2.71 14.60
C ARG A 146 -0.26 -2.43 15.20
N LEU A 147 -1.12 -3.44 15.32
CA LEU A 147 -2.40 -3.35 16.05
C LEU A 147 -2.34 -3.99 17.44
N SER A 148 -1.39 -4.89 17.67
CA SER A 148 -1.23 -5.59 18.93
C SER A 148 0.20 -6.09 19.10
N GLY A 149 0.53 -6.53 20.31
CA GLY A 149 1.82 -7.13 20.62
C GLY A 149 1.97 -8.61 20.33
N THR A 150 1.06 -9.20 19.57
CA THR A 150 1.08 -10.63 19.28
C THR A 150 2.23 -11.07 18.36
N MET A 151 2.82 -10.12 17.61
CA MET A 151 3.96 -10.36 16.73
C MET A 151 5.22 -9.72 17.31
N ASN A 152 6.28 -10.53 17.44
CA ASN A 152 7.60 -10.05 17.79
C ASN A 152 8.32 -9.46 16.56
N PHE A 153 8.91 -8.28 16.72
CA PHE A 153 9.69 -7.56 15.71
C PHE A 153 11.21 -7.68 15.92
N ASP A 154 11.65 -8.40 16.97
CA ASP A 154 13.02 -8.87 17.13
C ASP A 154 13.28 -10.00 16.12
N LYS A 155 13.70 -9.59 14.93
CA LYS A 155 13.76 -10.39 13.71
C LYS A 155 15.12 -10.25 13.05
N THR A 156 15.52 -11.31 12.36
CA THR A 156 16.81 -11.38 11.65
C THR A 156 16.84 -10.48 10.42
N TRP A 157 18.04 -10.22 9.90
CA TRP A 157 18.25 -9.47 8.65
C TRP A 157 17.45 -10.07 7.50
N LYS A 158 17.50 -11.41 7.37
CA LYS A 158 16.78 -12.14 6.33
C LYS A 158 15.27 -11.95 6.43
N GLU A 159 14.72 -11.95 7.65
CA GLU A 159 13.28 -11.72 7.86
C GLU A 159 12.89 -10.28 7.53
N PHE A 160 13.66 -9.26 7.94
CA PHE A 160 13.38 -7.87 7.56
C PHE A 160 13.55 -7.62 6.06
N LYS A 161 14.49 -8.30 5.40
CA LYS A 161 14.67 -8.28 3.95
C LYS A 161 13.43 -8.81 3.22
N SER A 162 12.97 -10.01 3.58
CA SER A 162 11.86 -10.69 2.90
C SER A 162 10.47 -10.28 3.39
N GLY A 163 10.37 -9.66 4.56
CA GLY A 163 9.10 -9.36 5.22
C GLY A 163 8.62 -10.49 6.13
N PHE A 164 7.72 -10.13 7.06
CA PHE A 164 7.13 -11.07 8.03
C PHE A 164 5.81 -10.55 8.57
N GLY A 165 5.02 -11.46 9.14
CA GLY A 165 3.74 -11.14 9.78
C GLY A 165 2.55 -11.13 8.83
N VAL A 166 1.41 -10.61 9.31
CA VAL A 166 0.15 -10.58 8.57
C VAL A 166 -0.46 -9.17 8.58
N PRO A 167 -0.83 -8.60 7.41
CA PRO A 167 -1.34 -7.22 7.33
C PRO A 167 -2.60 -6.93 8.13
N GLN A 168 -3.38 -7.97 8.46
CA GLN A 168 -4.55 -7.90 9.32
C GLN A 168 -4.21 -7.41 10.73
N ASN A 169 -3.01 -7.74 11.24
CA ASN A 169 -2.63 -7.55 12.64
C ASN A 169 -1.33 -6.74 12.76
N ALA A 170 -0.21 -7.40 12.47
CA ALA A 170 1.10 -6.81 12.58
C ALA A 170 2.06 -7.44 11.57
N TYR A 171 2.77 -6.61 10.82
CA TYR A 171 3.69 -7.05 9.78
C TYR A 171 4.71 -5.99 9.40
N TRP A 172 5.75 -6.46 8.71
CA TRP A 172 6.69 -5.68 7.93
C TRP A 172 6.69 -6.23 6.50
N ILE A 173 6.50 -5.35 5.50
CA ILE A 173 6.34 -5.78 4.11
C ILE A 173 7.61 -6.42 3.52
N GLY A 174 8.79 -6.02 4.01
CA GLY A 174 10.09 -6.47 3.51
C GLY A 174 10.90 -5.35 2.86
N ASN A 175 12.18 -5.22 3.23
CA ASN A 175 13.04 -4.15 2.75
C ASN A 175 13.28 -4.23 1.22
N ASP A 176 13.34 -5.43 0.63
CA ASP A 176 13.46 -5.57 -0.82
C ASP A 176 12.27 -4.94 -1.57
N ILE A 177 11.06 -5.07 -1.01
CA ILE A 177 9.85 -4.49 -1.59
C ILE A 177 9.84 -2.97 -1.41
N ILE A 178 10.17 -2.48 -0.20
CA ILE A 178 10.22 -1.03 0.07
C ILE A 178 11.25 -0.35 -0.84
N HIS A 179 12.44 -0.93 -0.98
CA HIS A 179 13.47 -0.43 -1.89
C HIS A 179 12.95 -0.39 -3.33
N HIS A 180 12.41 -1.51 -3.82
CA HIS A 180 11.93 -1.60 -5.20
C HIS A 180 10.84 -0.57 -5.53
N LEU A 181 9.87 -0.38 -4.63
CA LEU A 181 8.80 0.62 -4.82
C LEU A 181 9.38 2.04 -4.84
N THR A 182 10.18 2.39 -3.83
CA THR A 182 10.69 3.75 -3.64
C THR A 182 11.80 4.16 -4.60
N ASN A 183 12.48 3.20 -5.23
CA ASN A 183 13.52 3.48 -6.24
C ASN A 183 12.96 3.67 -7.66
N ARG A 184 11.73 3.19 -7.94
CA ARG A 184 11.09 3.32 -9.26
C ARG A 184 10.48 4.69 -9.50
N GLN A 185 10.00 5.32 -8.44
CA GLN A 185 9.40 6.65 -8.45
C GLN A 185 9.51 7.24 -7.05
N GLN A 186 9.52 8.57 -6.96
CA GLN A 186 9.54 9.23 -5.66
C GLN A 186 8.27 8.88 -4.87
N HIS A 187 8.43 8.67 -3.56
CA HIS A 187 7.35 8.31 -2.65
C HIS A 187 7.38 9.24 -1.44
N SER A 188 6.21 9.53 -0.90
CA SER A 188 6.07 10.10 0.43
C SER A 188 5.97 8.98 1.48
N LEU A 189 6.45 9.27 2.70
CA LEU A 189 6.23 8.45 3.89
C LEU A 189 5.20 9.12 4.80
N TYR A 190 4.28 8.35 5.33
CA TYR A 190 3.28 8.78 6.31
C TYR A 190 3.35 7.86 7.53
N VAL A 191 3.70 8.44 8.68
CA VAL A 191 3.77 7.78 9.97
C VAL A 191 2.54 8.14 10.78
N ILE A 192 1.84 7.15 11.34
CA ILE A 192 0.63 7.33 12.16
C ILE A 192 0.77 6.62 13.50
N PHE A 193 0.38 7.32 14.56
CA PHE A 193 0.03 6.76 15.86
C PHE A 193 -1.44 7.07 16.15
N LYS A 194 -2.25 6.03 16.29
CA LYS A 194 -3.65 6.15 16.72
C LYS A 194 -3.76 5.71 18.16
N HIS A 195 -4.30 6.58 19.01
CA HIS A 195 -4.57 6.28 20.41
C HIS A 195 -5.88 5.50 20.59
N ASN A 196 -6.03 4.82 21.72
CA ASN A 196 -7.26 4.09 22.08
C ASN A 196 -8.50 5.00 22.16
N ASN A 197 -8.31 6.28 22.46
CA ASN A 197 -9.39 7.28 22.49
C ASN A 197 -9.69 7.89 21.11
N GLY A 198 -9.06 7.41 20.03
CA GLY A 198 -9.26 7.87 18.66
C GLY A 198 -8.42 9.07 18.24
N VAL A 199 -7.62 9.67 19.13
CA VAL A 199 -6.67 10.73 18.76
C VAL A 199 -5.62 10.18 17.80
N ILE A 200 -5.35 10.93 16.73
CA ILE A 200 -4.36 10.58 15.71
C ILE A 200 -3.21 11.59 15.73
N PHE A 201 -2.00 11.07 15.87
CA PHE A 201 -0.78 11.81 15.62
C PHE A 201 -0.12 11.31 14.33
N TYR A 202 0.44 12.22 13.55
CA TYR A 202 1.11 11.88 12.32
C TYR A 202 2.31 12.75 12.01
N GLN A 203 3.22 12.17 11.22
CA GLN A 203 4.30 12.87 10.54
C GLN A 203 4.37 12.36 9.10
N LYS A 204 4.37 13.30 8.15
CA LYS A 204 4.51 13.05 6.72
C LYS A 204 5.83 13.62 6.24
N TYR A 205 6.55 12.85 5.44
CA TYR A 205 7.74 13.26 4.70
C TYR A 205 7.42 13.20 3.22
N GLU A 206 7.69 14.29 2.50
CA GLU A 206 7.41 14.39 1.07
C GLU A 206 8.20 13.39 0.25
N GLU A 207 9.48 13.20 0.60
CA GLU A 207 10.38 12.28 -0.08
C GLU A 207 10.90 11.20 0.89
N PHE A 208 10.71 9.95 0.51
CA PHE A 208 11.15 8.76 1.21
C PHE A 208 11.67 7.73 0.21
N SER A 209 12.86 7.23 0.49
CA SER A 209 13.38 6.04 -0.17
C SER A 209 14.33 5.29 0.76
N ILE A 210 14.59 4.04 0.40
CA ILE A 210 15.67 3.27 1.03
C ILE A 210 16.62 2.71 -0.03
N GLY A 211 17.88 2.57 0.34
CA GLY A 211 18.89 1.89 -0.46
C GLY A 211 18.58 0.41 -0.68
N ASP A 212 19.39 -0.25 -1.49
CA ASP A 212 19.36 -1.70 -1.67
C ASP A 212 20.11 -2.42 -0.53
N GLU A 213 20.23 -3.75 -0.63
CA GLU A 213 20.97 -4.52 0.37
C GLU A 213 22.48 -4.18 0.40
N CYS A 214 23.07 -3.81 -0.75
CA CYS A 214 24.48 -3.43 -0.85
C CYS A 214 24.79 -2.16 -0.05
N THR A 215 23.80 -1.28 0.08
CA THR A 215 23.82 -0.05 0.89
C THR A 215 23.13 -0.21 2.24
N ASN A 216 22.91 -1.45 2.70
CA ASN A 216 22.27 -1.78 3.98
C ASN A 216 20.88 -1.15 4.16
N TYR A 217 20.11 -0.99 3.07
CA TYR A 217 18.80 -0.37 3.08
C TYR A 217 18.79 1.04 3.72
N GLN A 218 19.83 1.84 3.45
CA GLN A 218 20.00 3.18 3.99
C GLN A 218 18.76 4.06 3.81
N LEU A 219 18.30 4.68 4.89
CA LEU A 219 17.15 5.59 4.89
C LEU A 219 17.49 6.93 4.24
N ASN A 220 16.65 7.39 3.33
CA ASN A 220 16.70 8.74 2.79
C ASN A 220 15.33 9.42 2.96
N LEU A 221 15.34 10.54 3.67
CA LEU A 221 14.22 11.45 3.84
C LEU A 221 14.61 12.84 3.34
N ALA A 222 13.73 13.48 2.56
CA ALA A 222 13.94 14.82 2.03
C ALA A 222 12.60 15.55 1.78
N GLY A 223 12.68 16.73 1.21
CA GLY A 223 11.53 17.59 0.91
C GLY A 223 10.91 18.20 2.17
N LEU A 224 9.69 18.73 2.01
CA LEU A 224 8.90 19.26 3.11
C LEU A 224 8.43 18.12 4.02
N ASN A 225 8.29 18.43 5.30
CA ASN A 225 7.66 17.54 6.25
C ASN A 225 6.57 18.28 7.03
N THR A 226 5.48 17.58 7.33
CA THR A 226 4.30 18.13 7.99
C THR A 226 3.72 17.12 8.96
N GLY A 227 3.15 17.59 10.06
CA GLY A 227 2.65 16.70 11.08
C GLY A 227 2.41 17.39 12.41
N ASN A 228 1.65 16.72 13.27
CA ASN A 228 1.45 17.11 14.67
C ASN A 228 2.24 16.21 15.64
N LEU A 229 3.00 15.23 15.11
CA LEU A 229 3.85 14.33 15.89
C LEU A 229 5.22 14.97 16.20
N GLY A 230 5.67 15.92 15.38
CA GLY A 230 7.01 16.52 15.43
C GLY A 230 8.03 15.65 14.69
N ASP A 231 9.02 16.23 14.04
CA ASP A 231 9.96 15.49 13.19
C ASP A 231 11.12 14.87 13.98
N SER A 232 10.96 13.62 14.40
CA SER A 232 11.98 12.89 15.17
C SER A 232 12.86 11.94 14.34
N MET A 233 12.70 11.91 13.01
CA MET A 233 13.54 11.12 12.11
C MET A 233 14.67 11.96 11.47
N ILE A 234 14.44 13.25 11.21
CA ILE A 234 15.47 14.18 10.69
C ILE A 234 15.93 15.18 11.75
N ASN A 235 15.00 15.71 12.57
CA ASN A 235 15.25 16.77 13.56
C ASN A 235 15.12 16.24 14.99
N ALA A 236 15.83 15.15 15.30
CA ALA A 236 15.87 14.57 16.64
C ALA A 236 16.49 15.54 17.66
N ALA A 237 16.29 15.28 18.96
CA ALA A 237 16.81 16.11 20.04
C ALA A 237 18.34 16.15 20.07
N TYR A 238 18.98 15.10 19.55
CA TYR A 238 20.44 14.99 19.42
C TYR A 238 20.80 14.48 18.02
N SER A 239 21.92 14.96 17.47
CA SER A 239 22.41 14.48 16.16
C SER A 239 22.69 12.98 16.13
N SER A 240 23.03 12.38 17.28
CA SER A 240 23.23 10.95 17.45
C SER A 240 21.92 10.14 17.43
N ALA A 241 20.76 10.80 17.44
CA ALA A 241 19.44 10.17 17.37
C ALA A 241 18.73 10.40 16.03
N ASN A 242 19.33 11.20 15.14
CA ASN A 242 18.85 11.41 13.77
C ASN A 242 18.96 10.13 12.96
N LEU A 243 17.90 9.78 12.24
CA LEU A 243 17.82 8.51 11.51
C LEU A 243 18.08 8.70 10.01
N ASN A 244 17.89 9.90 9.48
CA ASN A 244 18.12 10.17 8.05
C ASN A 244 19.58 9.88 7.67
N GLY A 245 19.77 9.13 6.59
CA GLY A 245 21.09 8.65 6.14
C GLY A 245 21.62 7.41 6.89
N MET A 246 20.90 6.88 7.88
CA MET A 246 21.34 5.69 8.62
C MET A 246 21.04 4.40 7.88
N ALA A 247 21.95 3.44 7.99
CA ALA A 247 21.77 2.07 7.54
C ALA A 247 20.76 1.32 8.43
N PHE A 248 20.05 0.36 7.86
CA PHE A 248 19.19 -0.53 8.63
C PHE A 248 20.05 -1.49 9.46
N SER A 249 19.65 -1.81 10.68
CA SER A 249 20.30 -2.77 11.56
C SER A 249 19.29 -3.76 12.12
N THR A 250 19.72 -4.99 12.36
CA THR A 250 18.94 -6.08 12.98
C THR A 250 19.78 -6.79 14.03
N MET A 251 19.19 -7.63 14.87
CA MET A 251 19.91 -8.32 15.97
C MET A 251 21.16 -9.12 15.53
N ASP A 252 21.21 -9.53 14.26
CA ASP A 252 22.25 -10.34 13.63
C ASP A 252 23.10 -9.54 12.63
N ARG A 253 22.84 -8.24 12.46
CA ARG A 253 23.62 -7.35 11.58
C ARG A 253 23.63 -5.92 12.10
N ASP A 254 24.78 -5.53 12.63
CA ASP A 254 25.03 -4.21 13.20
C ASP A 254 25.59 -3.25 12.13
N ASN A 255 24.82 -2.21 11.80
CA ASN A 255 25.23 -1.11 10.93
C ASN A 255 24.98 0.25 11.61
N ASP A 256 24.76 0.27 12.93
CA ASP A 256 24.46 1.47 13.68
C ASP A 256 25.75 2.24 14.07
N GLN A 257 25.62 3.42 14.71
CA GLN A 257 26.75 4.28 15.06
C GLN A 257 27.07 4.24 16.56
N TYR A 258 26.43 3.33 17.30
CA TYR A 258 26.70 3.14 18.71
C TYR A 258 27.92 2.23 18.88
N SER A 259 28.57 2.31 20.06
CA SER A 259 29.70 1.42 20.39
C SER A 259 29.27 0.03 20.83
N GLY A 260 27.98 -0.13 21.16
CA GLY A 260 27.32 -1.42 21.28
C GLY A 260 26.32 -1.59 20.12
N HIS A 261 25.36 -2.49 20.27
CA HIS A 261 24.44 -2.82 19.18
C HIS A 261 23.00 -2.43 19.53
N CYS A 262 22.48 -1.37 18.91
CA CYS A 262 21.16 -0.81 19.16
C CYS A 262 20.04 -1.83 18.90
N ALA A 263 20.12 -2.59 17.80
CA ALA A 263 19.07 -3.56 17.46
C ALA A 263 18.95 -4.68 18.50
N THR A 264 20.08 -5.13 19.08
CA THR A 264 20.07 -6.07 20.21
C THR A 264 19.56 -5.42 21.50
N LYS A 265 19.95 -4.17 21.77
CA LYS A 265 19.54 -3.43 22.98
C LYS A 265 18.04 -3.13 23.04
N TYR A 266 17.43 -2.81 21.89
CA TYR A 266 16.03 -2.41 21.77
C TYR A 266 15.12 -3.50 21.17
N SER A 267 15.68 -4.68 20.86
CA SER A 267 14.95 -5.87 20.38
C SER A 267 14.06 -5.61 19.17
N GLY A 268 14.68 -5.14 18.07
CA GLY A 268 13.98 -4.94 16.81
C GLY A 268 14.89 -4.36 15.73
N GLY A 269 14.49 -4.50 14.46
CA GLY A 269 15.21 -3.92 13.33
C GLY A 269 14.77 -2.49 13.01
N TRP A 270 15.74 -1.60 12.76
CA TRP A 270 15.48 -0.19 12.45
C TRP A 270 16.69 0.52 11.81
N TRP A 271 16.46 1.73 11.28
CA TRP A 271 17.53 2.65 10.85
C TRP A 271 18.18 3.34 12.05
N PHE A 272 18.84 2.57 12.92
CA PHE A 272 19.46 3.10 14.13
C PHE A 272 20.70 3.96 13.85
N ASN A 273 20.86 5.00 14.65
CA ASN A 273 22.07 5.79 14.81
C ASN A 273 22.74 5.41 16.15
N ASN A 274 22.65 6.26 17.17
CA ASN A 274 23.13 6.00 18.52
C ASN A 274 22.12 6.55 19.58
N CYS A 275 20.96 5.93 19.78
CA CYS A 275 20.38 4.88 18.92
C CYS A 275 19.21 5.44 18.10
N HIS A 276 18.26 6.13 18.74
CA HIS A 276 17.10 6.70 18.05
C HIS A 276 16.36 7.72 18.91
N ASP A 277 15.57 8.60 18.28
CA ASP A 277 14.45 9.32 18.90
C ASP A 277 13.08 8.91 18.32
N ALA A 278 13.07 8.09 17.26
CA ALA A 278 11.88 7.44 16.74
C ALA A 278 12.18 5.96 16.48
N PHE A 279 11.40 5.05 17.07
CA PHE A 279 11.57 3.61 16.89
C PHE A 279 10.22 2.90 16.93
N LEU A 280 9.72 2.52 15.76
CA LEU A 280 8.37 2.01 15.57
C LEU A 280 8.27 0.47 15.62
N ASN A 281 9.42 -0.19 15.76
CA ASN A 281 9.56 -1.66 15.71
C ASN A 281 9.90 -2.29 17.07
N GLY A 282 9.68 -1.57 18.17
CA GLY A 282 9.98 -2.07 19.51
C GLY A 282 9.08 -3.20 19.98
N PRO A 283 9.48 -3.85 21.10
CA PRO A 283 8.77 -4.97 21.69
C PRO A 283 7.42 -4.55 22.27
N TRP A 284 6.46 -5.46 22.26
CA TRP A 284 5.15 -5.26 22.89
C TRP A 284 4.94 -6.47 23.81
N PRO A 285 4.74 -6.30 25.13
CA PRO A 285 4.05 -5.21 25.84
C PRO A 285 4.83 -3.91 26.09
N PRO A 286 4.12 -2.78 26.36
CA PRO A 286 4.67 -1.42 26.46
C PRO A 286 5.77 -1.20 27.50
N GLU A 287 5.91 -2.08 28.48
CA GLU A 287 6.83 -1.92 29.62
C GLU A 287 8.30 -1.82 29.20
N TYR A 288 8.65 -2.32 28.01
CA TYR A 288 10.01 -2.34 27.47
C TYR A 288 10.19 -1.46 26.23
N TRP A 289 9.14 -0.77 25.79
CA TRP A 289 9.16 0.07 24.60
C TRP A 289 8.94 1.53 24.96
N HIS A 290 10.06 2.14 25.35
CA HIS A 290 10.13 3.56 25.70
C HIS A 290 10.40 4.41 24.47
N ASP A 291 9.78 5.59 24.44
CA ASP A 291 10.02 6.62 23.43
C ASP A 291 9.92 6.12 21.97
N PRO A 292 8.79 5.49 21.57
CA PRO A 292 8.56 5.16 20.16
C PRO A 292 8.63 6.39 19.25
N TRP A 293 8.35 7.58 19.78
CA TRP A 293 8.54 8.86 19.10
C TRP A 293 8.75 10.00 20.11
N ARG A 294 10.00 10.31 20.45
CA ARG A 294 10.34 11.34 21.43
C ARG A 294 10.13 12.76 20.87
N PRO A 295 9.65 13.73 21.65
CA PRO A 295 9.10 13.60 23.01
C PRO A 295 7.58 13.32 23.03
N THR A 296 6.93 13.33 21.87
CA THR A 296 5.47 13.36 21.74
C THR A 296 4.80 12.06 22.18
N ILE A 297 5.37 10.91 21.82
CA ILE A 297 4.92 9.58 22.21
C ILE A 297 6.03 8.91 23.03
N SER A 298 5.91 8.98 24.36
CA SER A 298 6.88 8.41 25.31
C SER A 298 6.58 6.96 25.70
N SER A 299 5.38 6.46 25.40
CA SER A 299 4.95 5.09 25.71
C SER A 299 3.89 4.60 24.74
N VAL A 300 3.89 3.30 24.46
CA VAL A 300 2.87 2.65 23.62
C VAL A 300 1.64 2.18 24.40
N SER A 301 1.52 2.48 25.71
CA SER A 301 0.42 2.00 26.56
C SER A 301 -0.97 2.47 26.13
N ASN A 302 -1.07 3.64 25.49
CA ASN A 302 -2.34 4.20 24.99
C ASN A 302 -2.49 4.10 23.46
N ILE A 303 -1.63 3.33 22.79
CA ILE A 303 -1.62 3.21 21.33
C ILE A 303 -2.48 2.03 20.90
N ALA A 304 -3.47 2.31 20.06
CA ALA A 304 -4.32 1.32 19.40
C ALA A 304 -3.68 0.80 18.11
N GLU A 305 -2.98 1.68 17.38
CA GLU A 305 -2.38 1.33 16.09
C GLU A 305 -1.17 2.22 15.78
N ILE A 306 -0.14 1.60 15.19
CA ILE A 306 0.98 2.28 14.55
C ILE A 306 0.99 1.85 13.07
N ARG A 307 1.16 2.81 12.16
CA ARG A 307 1.37 2.53 10.73
C ARG A 307 2.52 3.33 10.17
N LEU A 308 3.34 2.70 9.35
CA LEU A 308 4.15 3.38 8.34
C LEU A 308 3.58 3.04 6.97
N MET A 309 3.32 4.07 6.18
CA MET A 309 2.73 3.91 4.86
C MET A 309 3.49 4.74 3.83
N ILE A 310 3.57 4.24 2.61
CA ILE A 310 4.18 4.95 1.49
C ILE A 310 3.17 5.18 0.37
N LYS A 311 3.32 6.27 -0.36
CA LYS A 311 2.51 6.58 -1.53
C LYS A 311 3.39 7.25 -2.59
N PRO A 312 3.29 6.85 -3.86
CA PRO A 312 3.95 7.56 -4.95
C PRO A 312 3.60 9.06 -4.94
N THR A 313 4.58 9.94 -5.08
CA THR A 313 4.32 11.36 -5.33
C THR A 313 3.89 11.52 -6.79
N GLU A 314 2.90 12.38 -7.03
CA GLU A 314 2.55 12.73 -8.41
C GLU A 314 3.73 13.50 -8.99
N MET A 315 4.31 12.99 -10.07
CA MET A 315 5.22 13.80 -10.87
C MET A 315 4.41 14.98 -11.39
N HIS A 316 4.60 16.15 -10.78
CA HIS A 316 4.23 17.39 -11.46
C HIS A 316 5.01 17.38 -12.77
N ALA A 317 4.32 17.10 -13.87
CA ALA A 317 4.85 17.40 -15.18
C ALA A 317 5.13 18.89 -15.15
N GLU A 318 6.41 19.26 -15.01
CA GLU A 318 6.84 20.60 -15.32
C GLU A 318 6.36 20.86 -16.76
N LEU A 319 5.32 21.68 -16.87
CA LEU A 319 4.94 22.30 -18.13
C LEU A 319 6.15 23.13 -18.56
N LYS A 320 7.04 22.53 -19.34
CA LYS A 320 8.05 23.22 -20.14
C LYS A 320 7.41 23.81 -21.39
#